data_AF-A0AAF3EE46-F1
#
_entry.id   AF-A0AAF3EE46-F1
#
_cell.length_a   1.000
_cell.length_b   1.000
_cell.length_c   1.000
_cell.angle_alpha   90.00
_cell.angle_beta   90.00
_cell.angle_gamma   90.00
#
_symmetry.space_group_name_H-M   'P 1'
#
loop_
_entity.id
_entity.type
_entity.pdbx_description
1 polymer ?
#
loop_
_entity_poly.entity_id
_entity_poly.type
_entity_poly.pdbx_seq_one_letter_code
_entity_poly.pdbx_strand_id
1 'polypeptide(L)'
;MWDENKTMKCLVWNGKHNIEYTEHPRPKLTEPKDILLRVTATTICGSDLHLLKDTFPGMKKGDIPGHEFMGVVEEKGEGVHKLNIGDRVIVSFAIACGECSYCKREEFTACETTNPSTAMEAVYGHKCAAFYGYSHLTGGVPGGQAEFVRVPFADFNCMIVPDDIPDEKALYMTDIMVTGLHGNKCAEVGEGKTVAIWGMGPIGLMAAKWATILGAKMVIGIDCVPERLELAKDRLHIETINFKEEDVLKRLPELLGANELDCAIECAGFDYTHSWLHKIETFVGLETDTSEIITQIFKAVRKYGNVGLIGDYVGLANHFPIGAMMEKNLTIKSGQTPGLRYWDFCLEKMRSGEMDPTFLVTHRGSLADGPTFYKAMCDQKGGLIKVFMRPENFDQNAEKPVLLDA
;
A
#
# COMPACT_ATOMS: atom_id res chain seq x y z
N MET A 1 17.81 17.18 -10.93
CA MET A 1 16.42 16.83 -10.60
C MET A 1 15.55 18.06 -10.37
N TRP A 2 16.09 19.15 -9.82
CA TRP A 2 15.31 20.32 -9.39
C TRP A 2 15.49 21.55 -10.30
N ASP A 3 14.50 22.44 -10.31
CA ASP A 3 14.53 23.81 -10.83
C ASP A 3 14.67 24.78 -9.66
N GLU A 4 15.86 25.34 -9.46
CA GLU A 4 16.18 26.23 -8.34
C GLU A 4 15.45 27.59 -8.41
N ASN A 5 14.80 27.91 -9.53
CA ASN A 5 14.11 29.19 -9.70
C ASN A 5 12.61 29.11 -9.38
N LYS A 6 12.07 27.90 -9.14
CA LYS A 6 10.67 27.70 -8.80
C LYS A 6 10.57 26.80 -7.57
N THR A 7 9.71 27.17 -6.62
CA THR A 7 9.43 26.37 -5.43
C THR A 7 8.05 25.74 -5.50
N MET A 8 7.85 24.73 -4.66
CA MET A 8 6.58 24.08 -4.36
C MET A 8 6.51 23.76 -2.87
N LYS A 9 5.32 23.47 -2.38
CA LYS A 9 5.12 22.87 -1.06
C LYS A 9 5.08 21.35 -1.14
N CYS A 10 5.68 20.70 -0.15
CA CYS A 10 5.64 19.24 -0.01
C CYS A 10 5.86 18.80 1.43
N LEU A 11 5.59 17.52 1.70
CA LEU A 11 6.05 16.84 2.91
C LEU A 11 7.49 16.37 2.70
N VAL A 12 8.31 16.51 3.72
CA VAL A 12 9.73 16.15 3.70
C VAL A 12 10.07 15.34 4.94
N TRP A 13 10.69 14.19 4.73
CA TRP A 13 11.26 13.37 5.80
C TRP A 13 12.57 14.00 6.28
N ASN A 14 12.62 14.35 7.56
CA ASN A 14 13.76 15.03 8.18
C ASN A 14 14.44 14.21 9.29
N GLY A 15 14.15 12.92 9.34
CA GLY A 15 14.65 12.00 10.35
C GLY A 15 13.54 11.15 10.94
N LYS A 16 13.92 10.19 11.76
CA LYS A 16 13.00 9.32 12.48
C LYS A 16 11.96 10.15 13.26
N HIS A 17 10.69 9.87 13.03
CA HIS A 17 9.51 10.58 13.57
C HIS A 17 9.42 12.07 13.21
N ASN A 18 10.14 12.54 12.18
CA ASN A 18 10.07 13.92 11.74
C ASN A 18 9.66 14.03 10.26
N ILE A 19 8.42 14.49 10.04
CA ILE A 19 7.89 14.87 8.74
C ILE A 19 7.46 16.34 8.81
N GLU A 20 7.86 17.14 7.83
CA GLU A 20 7.60 18.58 7.81
C GLU A 20 6.94 19.01 6.50
N TYR A 21 5.95 19.90 6.59
CA TYR A 21 5.41 20.61 5.43
C TYR A 21 6.26 21.85 5.17
N THR A 22 6.96 21.90 4.04
CA THR A 22 7.95 22.95 3.77
C THR A 22 8.02 23.33 2.29
N GLU A 23 8.75 24.41 2.00
CA GLU A 23 9.11 24.75 0.62
C GLU A 23 10.26 23.89 0.12
N HIS A 24 10.15 23.46 -1.13
CA HIS A 24 11.14 22.68 -1.82
C HIS A 24 11.23 23.14 -3.28
N PRO A 25 12.43 23.14 -3.91
CA PRO A 25 12.55 23.36 -5.35
C PRO A 25 11.63 22.43 -6.16
N ARG A 26 11.00 22.95 -7.23
CA ARG A 26 10.16 22.13 -8.11
C ARG A 26 11.02 21.09 -8.85
N PRO A 27 10.50 19.89 -9.11
CA PRO A 27 11.18 18.98 -10.01
C PRO A 27 11.12 19.50 -11.44
N LYS A 28 12.15 19.18 -12.23
CA LYS A 28 12.18 19.40 -13.68
C LYS A 28 12.15 18.07 -14.42
N LEU A 29 11.72 18.10 -15.68
CA LEU A 29 11.94 16.98 -16.59
C LEU A 29 13.45 16.73 -16.71
N THR A 30 13.85 15.46 -16.57
CA THR A 30 15.26 15.06 -16.71
C THR A 30 15.49 14.14 -17.90
N GLU A 31 14.45 13.41 -18.31
CA GLU A 31 14.50 12.45 -19.42
C GLU A 31 13.35 12.68 -20.42
N PRO A 32 13.50 12.30 -21.70
CA PRO A 32 12.46 12.47 -22.72
C PRO A 32 11.13 11.78 -22.42
N LYS A 33 11.14 10.69 -21.64
CA LYS A 33 9.94 9.90 -21.28
C LYS A 33 9.31 10.33 -19.95
N ASP A 34 9.77 11.44 -19.37
CA ASP A 34 9.22 11.98 -18.13
C ASP A 34 7.99 12.85 -18.39
N ILE A 35 7.08 12.92 -17.40
CA ILE A 35 6.16 14.05 -17.24
C ILE A 35 6.43 14.78 -15.92
N LEU A 36 6.03 16.04 -15.89
CA LEU A 36 5.83 16.79 -14.67
C LEU A 36 4.33 16.77 -14.38
N LEU A 37 3.95 16.19 -13.25
CA LEU A 37 2.57 16.08 -12.82
C LEU A 37 2.29 17.13 -11.76
N ARG A 38 1.23 17.91 -11.93
CA ARG A 38 0.66 18.74 -10.87
C ARG A 38 -0.30 17.89 -10.06
N VAL A 39 0.06 17.60 -8.82
CA VAL A 39 -0.71 16.69 -7.95
C VAL A 39 -2.06 17.32 -7.61
N THR A 40 -3.13 16.55 -7.76
CA THR A 40 -4.49 16.97 -7.37
C THR A 40 -4.97 16.25 -6.12
N ALA A 41 -4.47 15.04 -5.86
CA ALA A 41 -4.75 14.28 -4.66
C ALA A 41 -3.60 13.32 -4.31
N THR A 42 -3.43 13.09 -3.02
CA THR A 42 -2.49 12.11 -2.44
C THR A 42 -3.03 11.60 -1.11
N THR A 43 -2.35 10.62 -0.52
CA THR A 43 -2.71 10.02 0.77
C THR A 43 -1.43 9.56 1.47
N ILE A 44 -1.59 9.11 2.72
CA ILE A 44 -0.57 8.40 3.49
C ILE A 44 -0.85 6.89 3.39
N CYS A 45 0.20 6.11 3.12
CA CYS A 45 0.18 4.65 3.18
C CYS A 45 0.67 4.14 4.54
N GLY A 46 0.34 2.90 4.89
CA GLY A 46 0.94 2.24 6.06
C GLY A 46 2.46 2.15 5.95
N SER A 47 2.97 1.89 4.74
CA SER A 47 4.41 1.78 4.47
C SER A 47 5.15 3.11 4.65
N ASP A 48 4.49 4.26 4.46
CA ASP A 48 5.08 5.55 4.80
C ASP A 48 5.37 5.69 6.31
N LEU A 49 4.61 4.99 7.17
CA LEU A 49 4.89 4.96 8.61
C LEU A 49 6.13 4.13 8.93
N HIS A 50 6.42 3.07 8.16
CA HIS A 50 7.66 2.31 8.29
C HIS A 50 8.88 3.19 7.94
N LEU A 51 8.75 4.05 6.91
CA LEU A 51 9.76 5.05 6.58
C LEU A 51 9.91 6.10 7.69
N LEU A 52 8.79 6.59 8.24
CA LEU A 52 8.82 7.57 9.32
C LEU A 52 9.46 7.02 10.61
N LYS A 53 9.21 5.75 10.95
CA LYS A 53 9.81 5.06 12.10
C LYS A 53 11.27 4.62 11.87
N ASP A 54 11.75 4.73 10.64
CA ASP A 54 13.05 4.24 10.18
C ASP A 54 13.20 2.71 10.37
N THR A 55 12.09 1.97 10.23
CA THR A 55 12.10 0.50 10.22
C THR A 55 12.39 -0.06 8.83
N PHE A 56 12.06 0.69 7.78
CA PHE A 56 12.56 0.45 6.42
C PHE A 56 13.75 1.41 6.16
N PRO A 57 14.99 0.91 6.17
CA PRO A 57 16.16 1.77 6.19
C PRO A 57 16.43 2.47 4.84
N GLY A 58 17.28 3.48 4.88
CA GLY A 58 17.82 4.13 3.69
C GLY A 58 17.12 5.43 3.28
N MET A 59 16.26 5.99 4.13
CA MET A 59 15.77 7.36 3.98
C MET A 59 16.91 8.36 4.23
N LYS A 60 16.87 9.49 3.54
CA LYS A 60 17.79 10.62 3.72
C LYS A 60 16.99 11.87 4.05
N LYS A 61 17.58 12.72 4.89
CA LYS A 61 17.01 14.02 5.21
C LYS A 61 16.75 14.80 3.91
N GLY A 62 15.53 15.30 3.73
CA GLY A 62 15.12 15.99 2.50
C GLY A 62 14.32 15.12 1.53
N ASP A 63 14.22 13.81 1.75
CA ASP A 63 13.41 12.94 0.89
C ASP A 63 11.92 13.30 1.00
N ILE A 64 11.24 13.33 -0.14
CA ILE A 64 9.80 13.60 -0.25
C ILE A 64 9.06 12.26 -0.30
N PRO A 65 8.24 11.89 0.69
CA PRO A 65 7.52 10.62 0.69
C PRO A 65 6.25 10.61 -0.17
N GLY A 66 5.57 9.47 -0.18
CA GLY A 66 4.26 9.29 -0.80
C GLY A 66 4.30 8.67 -2.19
N HIS A 67 3.77 7.46 -2.30
CA HIS A 67 3.66 6.71 -3.55
C HIS A 67 2.22 6.55 -4.04
N GLU A 68 1.26 7.13 -3.32
CA GLU A 68 -0.14 7.16 -3.68
C GLU A 68 -0.54 8.58 -4.07
N PHE A 69 -0.52 8.88 -5.37
CA PHE A 69 -0.84 10.21 -5.88
C PHE A 69 -1.41 10.16 -7.29
N MET A 70 -2.19 11.20 -7.59
CA MET A 70 -2.73 11.45 -8.92
C MET A 70 -2.68 12.94 -9.23
N GLY A 71 -2.87 13.29 -10.50
CA GLY A 71 -2.81 14.69 -10.87
C GLY A 71 -3.12 14.97 -12.32
N VAL A 72 -2.75 16.18 -12.74
CA VAL A 72 -2.89 16.66 -14.12
C VAL A 72 -1.49 16.81 -14.74
N VAL A 73 -1.31 16.32 -15.96
CA VAL A 73 -0.05 16.48 -16.70
C VAL A 73 0.19 17.97 -16.96
N GLU A 74 1.24 18.52 -16.36
CA GLU A 74 1.62 19.95 -16.47
C GLU A 74 2.61 20.16 -17.62
N GLU A 75 3.65 19.32 -17.68
CA GLU A 75 4.68 19.33 -18.72
C GLU A 75 4.98 17.89 -19.14
N LYS A 76 5.40 17.68 -20.40
CA LYS A 76 5.81 16.36 -20.88
C LYS A 76 7.10 16.43 -21.70
N GLY A 77 7.92 15.39 -21.58
CA GLY A 77 9.08 15.21 -22.44
C GLY A 77 8.69 14.81 -23.87
N GLU A 78 9.61 14.97 -24.80
CA GLU A 78 9.40 14.69 -26.24
C GLU A 78 9.13 13.21 -26.56
N GLY A 79 9.54 12.30 -25.66
CA GLY A 79 9.32 10.85 -25.76
C GLY A 79 8.02 10.38 -25.12
N VAL A 80 7.13 11.29 -24.70
CA VAL A 80 5.79 10.98 -24.17
C VAL A 80 4.75 11.12 -25.27
N HIS A 81 4.15 10.00 -25.68
CA HIS A 81 3.29 9.90 -26.85
C HIS A 81 1.83 9.55 -26.53
N LYS A 82 1.55 8.91 -25.40
CA LYS A 82 0.18 8.53 -25.00
C LYS A 82 -0.52 9.59 -24.16
N LEU A 83 0.25 10.46 -23.50
CA LEU A 83 -0.26 11.52 -22.63
C LEU A 83 -0.12 12.91 -23.26
N ASN A 84 -1.06 13.78 -22.92
CA ASN A 84 -1.10 15.19 -23.28
C ASN A 84 -1.11 16.08 -22.03
N ILE A 85 -0.61 17.31 -22.17
CA ILE A 85 -0.77 18.33 -21.13
C ILE A 85 -2.27 18.53 -20.88
N GLY A 86 -2.68 18.53 -19.62
CA GLY A 86 -4.08 18.60 -19.21
C GLY A 86 -4.74 17.25 -18.92
N ASP A 87 -4.13 16.13 -19.32
CA ASP A 87 -4.68 14.80 -18.99
C ASP A 87 -4.64 14.58 -17.48
N ARG A 88 -5.75 14.09 -16.92
CA ARG A 88 -5.86 13.68 -15.51
C ARG A 88 -5.45 12.21 -15.40
N VAL A 89 -4.44 11.90 -14.59
CA VAL A 89 -3.85 10.57 -14.50
C VAL A 89 -3.65 10.10 -13.06
N ILE A 90 -3.82 8.79 -12.84
CA ILE A 90 -3.25 8.07 -11.70
C ILE A 90 -1.87 7.54 -12.07
N VAL A 91 -1.02 7.35 -11.06
CA VAL A 91 0.35 6.85 -11.24
C VAL A 91 0.55 5.57 -10.45
N SER A 92 1.19 4.57 -11.07
CA SER A 92 1.58 3.34 -10.36
C SER A 92 2.61 3.65 -9.28
N PHE A 93 2.41 3.14 -8.07
CA PHE A 93 3.38 3.30 -6.97
C PHE A 93 4.77 2.74 -7.33
N ALA A 94 4.80 1.66 -8.13
CA ALA A 94 6.02 1.05 -8.65
C ALA A 94 6.36 1.55 -10.05
N ILE A 95 7.66 1.81 -10.27
CA ILE A 95 8.18 2.38 -11.50
C ILE A 95 8.68 1.25 -12.41
N ALA A 96 8.01 1.07 -13.54
CA ALA A 96 8.38 0.11 -14.57
C ALA A 96 8.81 0.82 -15.87
N CYS A 97 9.83 0.29 -16.53
CA CYS A 97 10.34 0.88 -17.78
C CYS A 97 9.57 0.45 -19.04
N GLY A 98 8.75 -0.61 -18.95
CA GLY A 98 7.99 -1.17 -20.07
C GLY A 98 8.79 -1.99 -21.08
N GLU A 99 10.13 -2.06 -20.95
CA GLU A 99 11.00 -2.61 -22.01
C GLU A 99 11.86 -3.81 -21.57
N CYS A 100 12.22 -3.90 -20.28
CA CYS A 100 13.04 -5.00 -19.77
C CYS A 100 12.29 -6.34 -19.76
N SER A 101 13.01 -7.44 -19.52
CA SER A 101 12.44 -8.79 -19.60
C SER A 101 11.28 -9.00 -18.60
N TYR A 102 11.39 -8.45 -17.39
CA TYR A 102 10.35 -8.49 -16.36
C TYR A 102 9.12 -7.66 -16.75
N CYS A 103 9.33 -6.44 -17.26
CA CYS A 103 8.21 -5.60 -17.72
C CYS A 103 7.43 -6.27 -18.88
N LYS A 104 8.12 -6.94 -19.81
CA LYS A 104 7.48 -7.70 -20.90
C LYS A 104 6.67 -8.91 -20.42
N ARG A 105 6.94 -9.42 -19.22
CA ARG A 105 6.18 -10.50 -18.56
C ARG A 105 5.13 -9.98 -17.57
N GLU A 106 4.92 -8.67 -17.52
CA GLU A 106 4.04 -8.02 -16.55
C GLU A 106 4.49 -8.10 -15.08
N GLU A 107 5.78 -8.38 -14.86
CA GLU A 107 6.41 -8.47 -13.53
C GLU A 107 6.97 -7.11 -13.13
N PHE A 108 6.11 -6.09 -13.12
CA PHE A 108 6.50 -4.68 -13.07
C PHE A 108 7.32 -4.28 -11.83
N THR A 109 7.05 -4.91 -10.70
CA THR A 109 7.73 -4.65 -9.42
C THR A 109 9.14 -5.25 -9.35
N ALA A 110 9.52 -6.04 -10.36
CA ALA A 110 10.86 -6.57 -10.57
C ALA A 110 11.59 -5.88 -11.76
N CYS A 111 11.21 -4.66 -12.10
CA CYS A 111 11.88 -3.90 -13.16
C CYS A 111 13.38 -3.71 -12.89
N GLU A 112 14.21 -4.21 -13.81
CA GLU A 112 15.68 -4.19 -13.68
C GLU A 112 16.34 -2.81 -13.85
N THR A 113 15.65 -1.83 -14.43
CA THR A 113 16.28 -0.60 -14.92
C THR A 113 15.93 0.65 -14.12
N THR A 114 14.97 0.57 -13.20
CA THR A 114 14.43 1.76 -12.52
C THR A 114 15.09 2.01 -11.17
N ASN A 115 15.60 0.95 -10.50
CA ASN A 115 16.31 1.06 -9.24
C ASN A 115 17.84 1.02 -9.45
N PRO A 116 18.56 2.14 -9.27
CA PRO A 116 20.01 2.15 -9.35
C PRO A 116 20.69 1.41 -8.18
N SER A 117 20.01 1.23 -7.05
CA SER A 117 20.59 0.60 -5.86
C SER A 117 20.86 -0.89 -6.06
N THR A 118 22.02 -1.35 -5.62
CA THR A 118 22.38 -2.78 -5.53
C THR A 118 22.27 -3.31 -4.10
N ALA A 119 21.87 -2.47 -3.14
CA ALA A 119 21.95 -2.79 -1.72
C ALA A 119 21.17 -4.07 -1.33
N MET A 120 20.05 -4.34 -2.01
CA MET A 120 19.21 -5.50 -1.75
C MET A 120 19.69 -6.79 -2.43
N GLU A 121 20.66 -6.73 -3.36
CA GLU A 121 21.17 -7.95 -4.03
C GLU A 121 21.81 -8.92 -3.04
N ALA A 122 22.49 -8.40 -2.01
CA ALA A 122 23.08 -9.23 -0.98
C ALA A 122 22.04 -9.98 -0.11
N VAL A 123 20.82 -9.44 -0.02
CA VAL A 123 19.74 -10.00 0.81
C VAL A 123 18.83 -10.90 -0.02
N TYR A 124 18.44 -10.46 -1.22
CA TYR A 124 17.44 -11.13 -2.06
C TYR A 124 18.02 -11.87 -3.27
N GLY A 125 19.32 -11.70 -3.55
CA GLY A 125 19.95 -12.17 -4.79
C GLY A 125 19.66 -11.30 -6.03
N HIS A 126 18.72 -10.37 -5.94
CA HIS A 126 18.27 -9.51 -7.05
C HIS A 126 17.90 -8.10 -6.55
N LYS A 127 17.90 -7.13 -7.48
CA LYS A 127 17.29 -5.80 -7.25
C LYS A 127 15.77 -5.87 -7.38
N CYS A 128 15.08 -5.01 -6.66
CA CYS A 128 13.66 -4.69 -6.91
C CYS A 128 13.53 -3.47 -7.84
N ALA A 129 12.32 -3.21 -8.35
CA ALA A 129 12.00 -1.95 -9.04
C ALA A 129 12.14 -0.74 -8.11
N ALA A 130 12.19 0.47 -8.70
CA ALA A 130 12.09 1.69 -7.91
C ALA A 130 10.64 1.99 -7.52
N PHE A 131 10.46 2.58 -6.34
CA PHE A 131 9.17 3.05 -5.81
C PHE A 131 9.24 4.55 -5.54
N TYR A 132 8.15 5.26 -5.81
CA TYR A 132 8.06 6.69 -5.50
C TYR A 132 8.08 6.93 -3.99
N GLY A 133 8.67 8.04 -3.56
CA GLY A 133 8.62 8.49 -2.16
C GLY A 133 9.05 7.46 -1.13
N TYR A 134 9.92 6.54 -1.54
CA TYR A 134 10.41 5.44 -0.72
C TYR A 134 11.93 5.56 -0.55
N SER A 135 12.52 4.63 0.19
CA SER A 135 13.93 4.75 0.57
C SER A 135 14.91 4.60 -0.61
N HIS A 136 16.18 4.96 -0.39
CA HIS A 136 17.24 4.81 -1.38
C HIS A 136 17.59 3.33 -1.67
N LEU A 137 17.03 2.37 -0.93
CA LEU A 137 17.10 0.93 -1.26
C LEU A 137 16.23 0.58 -2.47
N THR A 138 15.15 1.33 -2.69
CA THR A 138 14.21 1.19 -3.80
C THR A 138 14.29 2.38 -4.75
N GLY A 139 15.51 2.91 -4.94
CA GLY A 139 15.84 3.90 -5.96
C GLY A 139 15.83 5.36 -5.52
N GLY A 140 15.25 5.70 -4.36
CA GLY A 140 15.28 7.07 -3.83
C GLY A 140 14.62 8.10 -4.76
N VAL A 141 13.52 7.71 -5.41
CA VAL A 141 12.76 8.58 -6.31
C VAL A 141 11.79 9.43 -5.48
N PRO A 142 11.76 10.77 -5.61
CA PRO A 142 10.84 11.61 -4.85
C PRO A 142 9.36 11.25 -5.07
N GLY A 143 8.57 11.32 -4.00
CA GLY A 143 7.16 10.99 -3.98
C GLY A 143 6.22 12.13 -4.33
N GLY A 144 4.92 11.83 -4.28
CA GLY A 144 3.82 12.71 -4.65
C GLY A 144 3.07 13.36 -3.49
N GLN A 145 3.57 13.27 -2.25
CA GLN A 145 3.09 14.16 -1.17
C GLN A 145 3.69 15.57 -1.34
N ALA A 146 3.41 16.17 -2.49
CA ALA A 146 3.96 17.43 -2.99
C ALA A 146 2.94 18.09 -3.93
N GLU A 147 3.13 19.36 -4.28
CA GLU A 147 2.32 20.01 -5.33
C GLU A 147 2.72 19.56 -6.74
N PHE A 148 3.98 19.18 -6.95
CA PHE A 148 4.49 18.69 -8.22
C PHE A 148 5.40 17.47 -8.04
N VAL A 149 5.32 16.53 -8.97
CA VAL A 149 6.13 15.31 -8.97
C VAL A 149 6.56 14.94 -10.39
N ARG A 150 7.80 14.46 -10.53
CA ARG A 150 8.31 13.93 -11.81
C ARG A 150 7.96 12.46 -11.92
N VAL A 151 7.34 12.07 -13.02
CA VAL A 151 6.94 10.68 -13.29
C VAL A 151 7.72 10.15 -14.49
N PRO A 152 8.74 9.30 -14.28
CA PRO A 152 9.47 8.65 -15.37
C PRO A 152 8.66 7.56 -16.09
N PHE A 153 9.01 7.33 -17.36
CA PHE A 153 8.36 6.36 -18.25
C PHE A 153 6.82 6.52 -18.24
N ALA A 154 6.35 7.75 -18.40
CA ALA A 154 4.97 8.13 -18.09
C ALA A 154 3.93 7.37 -18.92
N ASP A 155 4.20 7.12 -20.20
CA ASP A 155 3.33 6.33 -21.10
C ASP A 155 3.08 4.87 -20.62
N PHE A 156 3.88 4.39 -19.67
CA PHE A 156 3.76 3.07 -19.09
C PHE A 156 3.20 3.10 -17.65
N ASN A 157 3.61 4.07 -16.85
CA ASN A 157 3.27 4.14 -15.42
C ASN A 157 2.02 4.98 -15.10
N CYS A 158 1.35 5.54 -16.11
CA CYS A 158 0.13 6.34 -15.93
C CYS A 158 -1.09 5.72 -16.60
N MET A 159 -2.24 5.88 -15.96
CA MET A 159 -3.55 5.67 -16.58
C MET A 159 -4.35 6.97 -16.54
N ILE A 160 -4.94 7.34 -17.69
CA ILE A 160 -5.87 8.47 -17.77
C ILE A 160 -7.13 8.12 -16.99
N VAL A 161 -7.48 8.97 -16.03
CA VAL A 161 -8.68 8.84 -15.20
C VAL A 161 -9.87 9.35 -16.01
N PRO A 162 -10.87 8.51 -16.28
CA PRO A 162 -12.05 8.94 -17.01
C PRO A 162 -12.83 10.03 -16.27
N ASP A 163 -13.46 10.95 -17.00
CA ASP A 163 -14.18 12.11 -16.46
C ASP A 163 -15.29 11.74 -15.47
N ASP A 164 -15.90 10.57 -15.64
CA ASP A 164 -16.96 10.04 -14.77
C ASP A 164 -16.47 9.55 -13.40
N ILE A 165 -15.15 9.43 -13.21
CA ILE A 165 -14.54 8.96 -11.96
C ILE A 165 -13.97 10.14 -11.15
N PRO A 166 -14.47 10.40 -9.93
CA PRO A 166 -13.91 11.41 -9.03
C PRO A 166 -12.51 11.02 -8.53
N ASP A 167 -11.66 12.02 -8.27
CA ASP A 167 -10.30 11.83 -7.73
C ASP A 167 -10.28 11.00 -6.45
N GLU A 168 -11.24 11.24 -5.55
CA GLU A 168 -11.36 10.52 -4.28
C GLU A 168 -11.66 9.02 -4.47
N LYS A 169 -12.15 8.60 -5.64
CA LYS A 169 -12.27 7.18 -5.99
C LYS A 169 -11.04 6.67 -6.73
N ALA A 170 -10.59 7.43 -7.73
CA ALA A 170 -9.48 7.05 -8.59
C ALA A 170 -8.15 6.89 -7.82
N LEU A 171 -7.89 7.75 -6.83
CA LEU A 171 -6.64 7.77 -6.07
C LEU A 171 -6.26 6.38 -5.56
N TYR A 172 -7.21 5.61 -5.04
CA TYR A 172 -6.90 4.34 -4.40
C TYR A 172 -6.50 3.22 -5.38
N MET A 173 -6.69 3.43 -6.69
CA MET A 173 -6.13 2.54 -7.73
C MET A 173 -4.61 2.65 -7.88
N THR A 174 -3.96 3.68 -7.30
CA THR A 174 -2.50 3.82 -7.33
C THR A 174 -1.79 2.74 -6.52
N ASP A 175 -2.45 2.22 -5.46
CA ASP A 175 -1.92 1.19 -4.57
C ASP A 175 -3.03 0.35 -3.92
N ILE A 176 -3.66 0.83 -2.84
CA ILE A 176 -4.39 -0.07 -1.92
C ILE A 176 -5.52 -0.87 -2.58
N MET A 177 -6.21 -0.31 -3.58
CA MET A 177 -7.27 -1.01 -4.33
C MET A 177 -6.70 -2.18 -5.14
N VAL A 178 -5.59 -1.97 -5.84
CA VAL A 178 -4.93 -3.02 -6.61
C VAL A 178 -4.20 -4.01 -5.71
N THR A 179 -3.66 -3.55 -4.58
CA THR A 179 -2.96 -4.40 -3.59
C THR A 179 -3.92 -5.34 -2.85
N GLY A 180 -5.08 -4.85 -2.42
CA GLY A 180 -6.13 -5.71 -1.87
C GLY A 180 -6.61 -6.78 -2.86
N LEU A 181 -6.71 -6.44 -4.15
CA LEU A 181 -7.06 -7.40 -5.20
C LEU A 181 -5.93 -8.41 -5.41
N HIS A 182 -4.68 -7.96 -5.43
CA HIS A 182 -3.51 -8.82 -5.58
C HIS A 182 -3.45 -9.89 -4.48
N GLY A 183 -3.66 -9.51 -3.21
CA GLY A 183 -3.73 -10.47 -2.10
C GLY A 183 -4.78 -11.54 -2.31
N ASN A 184 -5.97 -11.15 -2.78
CA ASN A 184 -7.04 -12.09 -3.13
C ASN A 184 -6.65 -13.01 -4.29
N LYS A 185 -5.97 -12.50 -5.33
CA LYS A 185 -5.48 -13.32 -6.45
C LYS A 185 -4.38 -14.28 -6.01
N CYS A 186 -3.49 -13.86 -5.11
CA CYS A 186 -2.44 -14.70 -4.53
C CYS A 186 -3.02 -15.82 -3.66
N ALA A 187 -4.02 -15.52 -2.84
CA ALA A 187 -4.75 -16.52 -2.07
C ALA A 187 -5.77 -17.32 -2.92
N GLU A 188 -5.92 -16.99 -4.21
CA GLU A 188 -6.91 -17.57 -5.13
C GLU A 188 -8.35 -17.51 -4.57
N VAL A 189 -8.72 -16.41 -3.94
CA VAL A 189 -10.09 -16.19 -3.45
C VAL A 189 -11.08 -16.22 -4.62
N GLY A 190 -12.25 -16.80 -4.37
CA GLY A 190 -13.31 -16.94 -5.36
C GLY A 190 -14.60 -17.50 -4.76
N GLU A 191 -15.53 -17.86 -5.64
CA GLU A 191 -16.86 -18.33 -5.27
C GLU A 191 -16.84 -19.49 -4.27
N GLY A 192 -17.62 -19.35 -3.20
CA GLY A 192 -17.83 -20.42 -2.21
C GLY A 192 -16.74 -20.57 -1.16
N LYS A 193 -15.58 -19.91 -1.32
CA LYS A 193 -14.45 -20.02 -0.39
C LYS A 193 -14.67 -19.23 0.89
N THR A 194 -14.12 -19.72 2.00
CA THR A 194 -13.99 -18.97 3.25
C THR A 194 -12.63 -18.26 3.31
N VAL A 195 -12.62 -17.01 3.77
CA VAL A 195 -11.43 -16.16 3.76
C VAL A 195 -11.22 -15.54 5.14
N ALA A 196 -9.99 -15.57 5.64
CA ALA A 196 -9.58 -14.83 6.83
C ALA A 196 -8.42 -13.89 6.50
N ILE A 197 -8.47 -12.68 7.03
CA ILE A 197 -7.55 -11.59 6.70
C ILE A 197 -6.89 -11.09 7.98
N TRP A 198 -5.56 -11.18 8.03
CA TRP A 198 -4.74 -10.68 9.14
C TRP A 198 -4.31 -9.25 8.86
N GLY A 199 -4.70 -8.33 9.74
CA GLY A 199 -4.54 -6.89 9.56
C GLY A 199 -5.73 -6.29 8.82
N MET A 200 -6.49 -5.44 9.50
CA MET A 200 -7.64 -4.70 8.98
C MET A 200 -7.32 -3.21 8.80
N GLY A 201 -6.06 -2.89 8.48
CA GLY A 201 -5.70 -1.58 7.93
C GLY A 201 -6.32 -1.35 6.53
N PRO A 202 -6.00 -0.23 5.86
CA PRO A 202 -6.56 0.08 4.54
C PRO A 202 -6.45 -1.05 3.51
N ILE A 203 -5.29 -1.74 3.45
CA ILE A 203 -5.09 -2.90 2.55
C ILE A 203 -6.01 -4.07 2.93
N GLY A 204 -6.08 -4.43 4.21
CA GLY A 204 -6.92 -5.54 4.68
C GLY A 204 -8.41 -5.31 4.50
N LEU A 205 -8.88 -4.09 4.78
CA LEU A 205 -10.26 -3.67 4.50
C LEU A 205 -10.57 -3.75 3.00
N MET A 206 -9.65 -3.32 2.15
CA MET A 206 -9.80 -3.44 0.70
C MET A 206 -9.79 -4.90 0.25
N ALA A 207 -8.91 -5.73 0.81
CA ALA A 207 -8.87 -7.16 0.54
C ALA A 207 -10.19 -7.85 0.96
N ALA A 208 -10.80 -7.45 2.08
CA ALA A 208 -12.09 -7.96 2.50
C ALA A 208 -13.21 -7.59 1.52
N LYS A 209 -13.25 -6.32 1.07
CA LYS A 209 -14.21 -5.87 0.05
C LYS A 209 -14.04 -6.66 -1.26
N TRP A 210 -12.80 -6.90 -1.70
CA TRP A 210 -12.52 -7.72 -2.87
C TRP A 210 -12.93 -9.18 -2.69
N ALA A 211 -12.70 -9.77 -1.52
CA ALA A 211 -13.11 -11.15 -1.25
C ALA A 211 -14.62 -11.31 -1.45
N THR A 212 -15.41 -10.36 -0.96
CA THR A 212 -16.87 -10.33 -1.18
C THR A 212 -17.23 -10.18 -2.65
N ILE A 213 -16.61 -9.23 -3.38
CA ILE A 213 -16.85 -9.05 -4.83
C ILE A 213 -16.49 -10.30 -5.65
N LEU A 214 -15.46 -11.02 -5.24
CA LEU A 214 -15.00 -12.27 -5.88
C LEU A 214 -15.85 -13.49 -5.51
N GLY A 215 -16.89 -13.33 -4.68
CA GLY A 215 -17.84 -14.39 -4.35
C GLY A 215 -17.47 -15.24 -3.13
N ALA A 216 -16.54 -14.79 -2.29
CA ALA A 216 -16.26 -15.48 -1.03
C ALA A 216 -17.55 -15.69 -0.23
N LYS A 217 -17.75 -16.91 0.26
CA LYS A 217 -18.92 -17.30 1.07
C LYS A 217 -18.90 -16.62 2.44
N MET A 218 -17.71 -16.44 2.99
CA MET A 218 -17.49 -15.88 4.32
C MET A 218 -16.15 -15.18 4.33
N VAL A 219 -16.11 -13.99 4.94
CA VAL A 219 -14.90 -13.20 5.14
C VAL A 219 -14.79 -12.87 6.62
N ILE A 220 -13.62 -13.08 7.21
CA ILE A 220 -13.34 -12.83 8.63
C ILE A 220 -12.12 -11.91 8.74
N GLY A 221 -12.28 -10.76 9.38
CA GLY A 221 -11.20 -9.81 9.64
C GLY A 221 -10.53 -10.00 11.00
N ILE A 222 -9.20 -9.94 11.08
CA ILE A 222 -8.44 -10.15 12.32
C ILE A 222 -7.52 -8.95 12.53
N ASP A 223 -7.72 -8.20 13.62
CA ASP A 223 -6.89 -7.04 14.00
C ASP A 223 -6.97 -6.84 15.53
N CYS A 224 -6.36 -5.79 16.05
CA CYS A 224 -6.42 -5.39 17.45
C CYS A 224 -6.78 -3.90 17.66
N VAL A 225 -7.01 -3.17 16.58
CA VAL A 225 -7.48 -1.78 16.60
C VAL A 225 -9.00 -1.79 16.48
N PRO A 226 -9.74 -1.44 17.56
CA PRO A 226 -11.20 -1.50 17.57
C PRO A 226 -11.86 -0.77 16.40
N GLU A 227 -11.40 0.44 16.08
CA GLU A 227 -11.98 1.29 15.03
C GLU A 227 -11.89 0.65 13.64
N ARG A 228 -10.83 -0.14 13.39
CA ARG A 228 -10.67 -0.90 12.14
C ARG A 228 -11.66 -2.06 12.06
N LEU A 229 -11.87 -2.76 13.18
CA LEU A 229 -12.80 -3.87 13.28
C LEU A 229 -14.25 -3.38 13.20
N GLU A 230 -14.56 -2.25 13.83
CA GLU A 230 -15.86 -1.58 13.74
C GLU A 230 -16.16 -1.17 12.29
N LEU A 231 -15.21 -0.53 11.60
CA LEU A 231 -15.39 -0.19 10.19
C LEU A 231 -15.65 -1.42 9.33
N ALA A 232 -14.93 -2.52 9.56
CA ALA A 232 -15.14 -3.78 8.84
C ALA A 232 -16.55 -4.35 9.07
N LYS A 233 -17.06 -4.32 10.31
CA LYS A 233 -18.43 -4.74 10.63
C LYS A 233 -19.47 -3.83 10.00
N ASP A 234 -19.31 -2.53 10.16
CA ASP A 234 -20.34 -1.54 9.82
C ASP A 234 -20.43 -1.30 8.32
N ARG A 235 -19.29 -1.28 7.62
CA ARG A 235 -19.24 -0.92 6.18
C ARG A 235 -19.10 -2.13 5.26
N LEU A 236 -18.57 -3.26 5.74
CA LEU A 236 -18.39 -4.47 4.94
C LEU A 236 -19.25 -5.65 5.40
N HIS A 237 -19.86 -5.56 6.59
CA HIS A 237 -20.72 -6.61 7.16
C HIS A 237 -20.02 -7.97 7.29
N ILE A 238 -18.74 -7.94 7.69
CA ILE A 238 -17.94 -9.14 7.93
C ILE A 238 -17.80 -9.43 9.42
N GLU A 239 -17.55 -10.70 9.75
CA GLU A 239 -17.17 -11.11 11.10
C GLU A 239 -15.76 -10.63 11.42
N THR A 240 -15.46 -10.37 12.69
CA THR A 240 -14.12 -9.96 13.10
C THR A 240 -13.66 -10.59 14.41
N ILE A 241 -12.34 -10.74 14.56
CA ILE A 241 -11.69 -11.19 15.79
C ILE A 241 -10.74 -10.10 16.29
N ASN A 242 -10.89 -9.69 17.55
CA ASN A 242 -9.89 -8.87 18.23
C ASN A 242 -8.88 -9.78 18.94
N PHE A 243 -7.66 -9.87 18.42
CA PHE A 243 -6.66 -10.81 18.97
C PHE A 243 -6.06 -10.38 20.33
N LYS A 244 -6.40 -9.18 20.83
CA LYS A 244 -6.10 -8.77 22.22
C LYS A 244 -7.11 -9.32 23.22
N GLU A 245 -8.31 -9.65 22.76
CA GLU A 245 -9.42 -10.10 23.61
C GLU A 245 -9.61 -11.62 23.51
N GLU A 246 -9.34 -12.20 22.33
CA GLU A 246 -9.61 -13.60 22.04
C GLU A 246 -8.41 -14.27 21.35
N ASP A 247 -8.26 -15.59 21.58
CA ASP A 247 -7.28 -16.41 20.86
C ASP A 247 -7.81 -16.72 19.45
N VAL A 248 -7.15 -16.18 18.43
CA VAL A 248 -7.52 -16.37 17.01
C VAL A 248 -7.66 -17.84 16.64
N LEU A 249 -6.77 -18.73 17.10
CA LEU A 249 -6.80 -20.14 16.74
C LEU A 249 -7.93 -20.92 17.42
N LYS A 250 -8.54 -20.35 18.47
CA LYS A 250 -9.74 -20.91 19.12
C LYS A 250 -11.01 -20.29 18.54
N ARG A 251 -11.02 -18.97 18.35
CA ARG A 251 -12.20 -18.23 17.92
C ARG A 251 -12.54 -18.46 16.46
N LEU A 252 -11.54 -18.59 15.59
CA LEU A 252 -11.76 -18.74 14.16
C LEU A 252 -12.53 -20.02 13.80
N PRO A 253 -12.22 -21.22 14.34
CA PRO A 253 -13.06 -22.41 14.17
C PRO A 253 -14.51 -22.24 14.62
N GLU A 254 -14.77 -21.48 15.70
CA GLU A 254 -16.14 -21.23 16.18
C GLU A 254 -16.95 -20.42 15.18
N LEU A 255 -16.35 -19.39 14.57
CA LEU A 255 -16.97 -18.57 13.53
C LEU A 255 -17.20 -19.36 12.23
N LEU A 256 -16.23 -20.19 11.85
CA LEU A 256 -16.32 -21.02 10.64
C LEU A 256 -17.38 -22.12 10.78
N GLY A 257 -17.63 -22.61 12.00
CA GLY A 257 -18.58 -23.69 12.28
C GLY A 257 -18.19 -24.99 11.58
N ALA A 258 -19.03 -25.47 10.66
CA ALA A 258 -18.75 -26.67 9.87
C ALA A 258 -17.83 -26.42 8.66
N ASN A 259 -17.52 -25.16 8.34
CA ASN A 259 -16.63 -24.84 7.23
C ASN A 259 -15.17 -24.93 7.67
N GLU A 260 -14.28 -25.19 6.73
CA GLU A 260 -12.84 -25.01 6.91
C GLU A 260 -12.40 -23.63 6.40
N LEU A 261 -11.17 -23.20 6.71
CA LEU A 261 -10.58 -21.96 6.18
C LEU A 261 -9.84 -22.21 4.86
N ASP A 262 -10.41 -21.82 3.72
CA ASP A 262 -9.81 -22.05 2.39
C ASP A 262 -8.64 -21.13 2.08
N CYS A 263 -8.80 -19.84 2.38
CA CYS A 263 -7.90 -18.77 1.98
C CYS A 263 -7.51 -17.92 3.18
N ALA A 264 -6.23 -17.59 3.29
CA ALA A 264 -5.73 -16.57 4.21
C ALA A 264 -5.05 -15.45 3.44
N ILE A 265 -5.23 -14.21 3.88
CA ILE A 265 -4.51 -13.04 3.36
C ILE A 265 -3.81 -12.35 4.51
N GLU A 266 -2.51 -12.17 4.40
CA GLU A 266 -1.67 -11.45 5.36
C GLU A 266 -1.46 -10.02 4.84
N CYS A 267 -1.90 -9.03 5.61
CA CYS A 267 -1.94 -7.61 5.27
C CYS A 267 -1.32 -6.70 6.36
N ALA A 268 -0.60 -7.27 7.32
CA ALA A 268 -0.11 -6.58 8.51
C ALA A 268 1.42 -6.36 8.46
N GLY A 269 2.18 -7.32 7.94
CA GLY A 269 3.63 -7.23 7.76
C GLY A 269 4.44 -7.36 9.06
N PHE A 270 5.70 -6.90 9.01
CA PHE A 270 6.70 -7.12 10.06
C PHE A 270 6.47 -6.37 11.39
N ASP A 271 5.54 -5.40 11.47
CA ASP A 271 5.34 -4.55 12.67
C ASP A 271 4.69 -5.30 13.86
N TYR A 272 4.23 -6.55 13.67
CA TYR A 272 3.41 -7.29 14.63
C TYR A 272 4.16 -8.44 15.31
N THR A 273 5.09 -8.09 16.19
CA THR A 273 5.82 -9.07 17.03
C THR A 273 5.24 -9.14 18.43
N HIS A 274 4.61 -10.25 18.80
CA HIS A 274 3.96 -10.44 20.10
C HIS A 274 4.83 -11.21 21.10
N SER A 275 5.50 -12.27 20.66
CA SER A 275 6.25 -13.15 21.55
C SER A 275 7.51 -12.47 22.10
N TRP A 276 7.87 -12.85 23.32
CA TRP A 276 9.12 -12.40 23.94
C TRP A 276 10.36 -12.85 23.19
N LEU A 277 10.30 -14.02 22.54
CA LEU A 277 11.43 -14.56 21.78
C LEU A 277 11.77 -13.68 20.58
N HIS A 278 10.79 -13.45 19.69
CA HIS A 278 10.99 -12.62 18.50
C HIS A 278 11.34 -11.16 18.87
N LYS A 279 10.79 -10.63 19.98
CA LYS A 279 11.20 -9.30 20.50
C LYS A 279 12.68 -9.25 20.87
N ILE A 280 13.20 -10.29 21.52
CA ILE A 280 14.62 -10.38 21.87
C ILE A 280 15.45 -10.51 20.60
N GLU A 281 15.08 -11.42 19.69
CA GLU A 281 15.82 -11.65 18.44
C GLU A 281 15.89 -10.39 17.58
N THR A 282 14.77 -9.66 17.44
CA THR A 282 14.72 -8.36 16.74
C THR A 282 15.60 -7.33 17.45
N PHE A 283 15.53 -7.24 18.78
CA PHE A 283 16.32 -6.29 19.55
C PHE A 283 17.83 -6.51 19.43
N VAL A 284 18.28 -7.77 19.36
CA VAL A 284 19.71 -8.11 19.20
C VAL A 284 20.15 -8.22 17.73
N GLY A 285 19.25 -7.99 16.77
CA GLY A 285 19.53 -8.05 15.33
C GLY A 285 19.74 -9.45 14.76
N LEU A 286 19.26 -10.49 15.45
CA LEU A 286 19.26 -11.88 14.96
C LEU A 286 18.08 -12.17 14.03
N GLU A 287 17.08 -11.29 14.04
CA GLU A 287 15.90 -11.32 13.20
C GLU A 287 15.58 -9.88 12.80
N THR A 288 15.05 -9.68 11.60
CA THR A 288 14.60 -8.35 11.13
C THR A 288 13.11 -8.32 10.81
N ASP A 289 12.52 -9.48 10.51
CA ASP A 289 11.09 -9.66 10.26
C ASP A 289 10.53 -10.79 11.13
N THR A 290 9.28 -10.73 11.58
CA THR A 290 8.68 -11.81 12.37
C THR A 290 7.88 -12.82 11.55
N SER A 291 7.96 -14.10 11.89
CA SER A 291 7.15 -15.19 11.29
C SER A 291 5.87 -15.53 12.07
N GLU A 292 5.52 -14.77 13.11
CA GLU A 292 4.41 -15.10 14.02
C GLU A 292 3.05 -15.17 13.34
N ILE A 293 2.69 -14.15 12.55
CA ILE A 293 1.42 -14.12 11.82
C ILE A 293 1.38 -15.27 10.80
N ILE A 294 2.46 -15.50 10.06
CA ILE A 294 2.59 -16.60 9.10
C ILE A 294 2.39 -17.95 9.81
N THR A 295 2.96 -18.11 10.99
CA THR A 295 2.78 -19.32 11.81
C THR A 295 1.33 -19.50 12.26
N GLN A 296 0.65 -18.43 12.65
CA GLN A 296 -0.77 -18.50 13.01
C GLN A 296 -1.62 -18.85 11.77
N ILE A 297 -1.34 -18.24 10.62
CA ILE A 297 -2.01 -18.54 9.34
C ILE A 297 -1.84 -20.01 8.97
N PHE A 298 -0.62 -20.55 9.02
CA PHE A 298 -0.38 -21.94 8.63
C PHE A 298 -1.04 -22.93 9.58
N LYS A 299 -1.26 -22.56 10.84
CA LYS A 299 -2.04 -23.37 11.78
C LYS A 299 -3.54 -23.31 11.45
N ALA A 300 -4.05 -22.13 11.12
CA ALA A 300 -5.47 -21.87 10.87
C ALA A 300 -6.00 -22.40 9.52
N VAL A 301 -5.27 -22.16 8.43
CA VAL A 301 -5.71 -22.51 7.07
C VAL A 301 -5.85 -24.01 6.91
N ARG A 302 -6.82 -24.53 6.15
CA ARG A 302 -6.96 -25.98 5.97
C ARG A 302 -5.79 -26.59 5.21
N LYS A 303 -5.72 -27.93 5.20
CA LYS A 303 -4.80 -28.65 4.30
C LYS A 303 -5.15 -28.30 2.85
N TYR A 304 -4.15 -28.15 1.98
CA TYR A 304 -4.32 -27.67 0.60
C TYR A 304 -4.97 -26.28 0.51
N GLY A 305 -4.83 -25.45 1.55
CA GLY A 305 -5.29 -24.07 1.56
C GLY A 305 -4.28 -23.12 0.91
N ASN A 306 -4.75 -21.93 0.59
CA ASN A 306 -3.98 -20.91 -0.14
C ASN A 306 -3.74 -19.68 0.73
N VAL A 307 -2.53 -19.14 0.67
CA VAL A 307 -2.11 -17.96 1.43
C VAL A 307 -1.60 -16.88 0.48
N GLY A 308 -2.20 -15.70 0.57
CA GLY A 308 -1.71 -14.47 -0.06
C GLY A 308 -0.91 -13.66 0.95
N LEU A 309 0.39 -13.50 0.72
CA LEU A 309 1.28 -12.73 1.60
C LEU A 309 1.60 -11.38 0.94
N ILE A 310 0.94 -10.32 1.40
CA ILE A 310 1.06 -8.97 0.82
C ILE A 310 1.38 -7.87 1.84
N GLY A 311 1.50 -8.20 3.13
CA GLY A 311 2.13 -7.30 4.10
C GLY A 311 3.61 -7.10 3.78
N ASP A 312 4.15 -5.96 4.21
CA ASP A 312 5.55 -5.65 3.98
C ASP A 312 6.45 -6.53 4.86
N TYR A 313 7.48 -7.11 4.22
CA TYR A 313 8.59 -7.86 4.79
C TYR A 313 9.86 -7.43 4.06
N VAL A 314 10.94 -7.18 4.79
CA VAL A 314 12.17 -6.57 4.25
C VAL A 314 13.39 -7.46 4.48
N GLY A 315 13.37 -8.26 5.52
CA GLY A 315 14.55 -8.91 6.06
C GLY A 315 14.41 -10.42 6.15
N LEU A 316 14.92 -10.95 7.25
CA LEU A 316 14.98 -12.37 7.54
C LEU A 316 14.12 -12.64 8.76
N ALA A 317 13.34 -13.73 8.69
CA ALA A 317 12.52 -14.21 9.78
C ALA A 317 13.05 -15.55 10.29
N ASN A 318 13.18 -15.67 11.62
CA ASN A 318 13.51 -16.93 12.27
C ASN A 318 12.25 -17.75 12.49
N HIS A 319 12.45 -19.04 12.80
CA HIS A 319 11.38 -19.99 13.14
C HIS A 319 10.29 -20.12 12.06
N PHE A 320 10.61 -19.80 10.80
CA PHE A 320 9.66 -19.95 9.71
C PHE A 320 9.13 -21.39 9.68
N PRO A 321 7.79 -21.59 9.73
CA PRO A 321 7.16 -22.88 9.98
C PRO A 321 7.14 -23.79 8.73
N ILE A 322 8.32 -24.06 8.16
CA ILE A 322 8.51 -24.82 6.91
C ILE A 322 7.88 -26.22 6.96
N GLY A 323 7.90 -26.87 8.13
CA GLY A 323 7.27 -28.17 8.32
C GLY A 323 5.75 -28.12 8.15
N ALA A 324 5.08 -27.11 8.72
CA ALA A 324 3.64 -26.95 8.57
C ALA A 324 3.25 -26.62 7.12
N MET A 325 4.06 -25.81 6.43
CA MET A 325 3.88 -25.51 5.01
C MET A 325 3.90 -26.79 4.16
N MET A 326 4.92 -27.63 4.35
CA MET A 326 5.10 -28.87 3.59
C MET A 326 4.03 -29.91 3.94
N GLU A 327 3.85 -30.24 5.23
CA GLU A 327 2.95 -31.32 5.69
C GLU A 327 1.47 -31.03 5.42
N LYS A 328 1.07 -29.75 5.35
CA LYS A 328 -0.31 -29.36 5.01
C LYS A 328 -0.50 -29.09 3.53
N ASN A 329 0.54 -29.23 2.70
CA ASN A 329 0.52 -28.91 1.28
C ASN A 329 -0.04 -27.50 1.00
N LEU A 330 0.46 -26.50 1.71
CA LEU A 330 -0.01 -25.12 1.56
C LEU A 330 0.56 -24.48 0.30
N THR A 331 -0.26 -23.70 -0.40
CA THR A 331 0.22 -22.82 -1.48
C THR A 331 0.38 -21.41 -0.94
N ILE A 332 1.54 -20.81 -1.15
CA ILE A 332 1.81 -19.43 -0.77
C ILE A 332 2.20 -18.66 -2.02
N LYS A 333 1.51 -17.55 -2.26
CA LYS A 333 1.88 -16.57 -3.29
C LYS A 333 2.03 -15.21 -2.62
N SER A 334 3.02 -14.45 -3.05
CA SER A 334 3.41 -13.19 -2.42
C SER A 334 3.90 -12.19 -3.45
N GLY A 335 4.15 -10.97 -2.99
CA GLY A 335 4.97 -10.00 -3.72
C GLY A 335 4.43 -8.59 -3.66
N GLN A 336 5.30 -7.66 -4.04
CA GLN A 336 4.92 -6.28 -4.32
C GLN A 336 3.93 -6.27 -5.48
N THR A 337 2.82 -5.55 -5.30
CA THR A 337 1.69 -5.57 -6.22
C THR A 337 2.03 -5.05 -7.63
N PRO A 338 1.84 -5.83 -8.70
CA PRO A 338 1.99 -5.35 -10.08
C PRO A 338 0.75 -4.54 -10.50
N GLY A 339 0.55 -3.36 -9.90
CA GLY A 339 -0.69 -2.58 -9.95
C GLY A 339 -1.26 -2.34 -11.35
N LEU A 340 -0.39 -2.07 -12.32
CA LEU A 340 -0.74 -1.86 -13.73
C LEU A 340 -1.60 -3.00 -14.33
N ARG A 341 -1.44 -4.25 -13.86
CA ARG A 341 -2.21 -5.42 -14.35
C ARG A 341 -3.70 -5.37 -13.98
N TYR A 342 -4.03 -4.57 -12.97
CA TYR A 342 -5.34 -4.62 -12.31
C TYR A 342 -6.20 -3.40 -12.61
N TRP A 343 -5.64 -2.34 -13.19
CA TRP A 343 -6.36 -1.08 -13.33
C TRP A 343 -7.64 -1.18 -14.15
N ASP A 344 -7.62 -1.87 -15.30
CA ASP A 344 -8.82 -1.99 -16.13
C ASP A 344 -9.96 -2.70 -15.40
N PHE A 345 -9.65 -3.80 -14.70
CA PHE A 345 -10.64 -4.53 -13.90
C PHE A 345 -11.13 -3.71 -12.70
N CYS A 346 -10.22 -3.01 -12.02
CA CYS A 346 -10.58 -2.08 -10.94
C CYS A 346 -11.52 -0.98 -11.42
N LEU A 347 -11.23 -0.38 -12.58
CA LEU A 347 -12.05 0.67 -13.18
C LEU A 347 -13.44 0.15 -13.59
N GLU A 348 -13.51 -1.05 -14.18
CA GLU A 348 -14.77 -1.72 -14.51
C GLU A 348 -15.63 -1.93 -13.25
N LYS A 349 -15.03 -2.43 -12.17
CA LYS A 349 -15.72 -2.66 -10.90
C LYS A 349 -16.12 -1.38 -10.19
N MET A 350 -15.39 -0.30 -10.41
CA MET A 350 -15.76 1.03 -9.93
C MET A 350 -16.96 1.60 -10.69
N ARG A 351 -16.97 1.49 -12.02
CA ARG A 351 -18.05 1.98 -12.88
C ARG A 351 -19.37 1.23 -12.71
N SER A 352 -19.31 -0.07 -12.47
CA SER A 352 -20.50 -0.87 -12.15
C SER A 352 -21.07 -0.61 -10.76
N GLY A 353 -20.32 0.09 -9.89
CA GLY A 353 -20.70 0.35 -8.50
C GLY A 353 -20.43 -0.82 -7.54
N GLU A 354 -19.87 -1.94 -8.02
CA GLU A 354 -19.48 -3.07 -7.16
C GLU A 354 -18.38 -2.67 -6.17
N MET A 355 -17.45 -1.82 -6.62
CA MET A 355 -16.37 -1.26 -5.82
C MET A 355 -16.48 0.26 -5.69
N ASP A 356 -16.73 0.74 -4.48
CA ASP A 356 -16.53 2.14 -4.12
C ASP A 356 -15.45 2.20 -3.05
N PRO A 357 -14.21 2.64 -3.36
CA PRO A 357 -13.13 2.62 -2.38
C PRO A 357 -13.30 3.71 -1.31
N THR A 358 -14.25 4.65 -1.40
CA THR A 358 -14.37 5.71 -0.37
C THR A 358 -14.85 5.20 0.98
N PHE A 359 -15.34 3.95 1.06
CA PHE A 359 -15.77 3.33 2.30
C PHE A 359 -14.65 3.25 3.35
N LEU A 360 -13.37 3.32 2.98
CA LEU A 360 -12.24 3.31 3.92
C LEU A 360 -11.79 4.73 4.32
N VAL A 361 -12.27 5.78 3.66
CA VAL A 361 -11.89 7.16 3.93
C VAL A 361 -12.54 7.60 5.22
N THR A 362 -11.70 7.91 6.22
CA THR A 362 -12.18 8.45 7.50
C THR A 362 -11.87 9.93 7.66
N HIS A 363 -10.84 10.44 6.98
CA HIS A 363 -10.42 11.83 7.10
C HIS A 363 -10.18 12.46 5.72
N ARG A 364 -10.36 13.78 5.65
CA ARG A 364 -10.03 14.62 4.50
C ARG A 364 -9.26 15.83 5.00
N GLY A 365 -8.27 16.29 4.25
CA GLY A 365 -7.50 17.46 4.64
C GLY A 365 -6.60 17.99 3.54
N SER A 366 -5.82 19.00 3.89
CA SER A 366 -4.81 19.57 3.01
C SER A 366 -3.47 18.83 3.13
N LEU A 367 -2.57 19.04 2.18
CA LEU A 367 -1.19 18.57 2.28
C LEU A 367 -0.47 19.18 3.50
N ALA A 368 -0.83 20.40 3.91
CA ALA A 368 -0.27 21.06 5.09
C ALA A 368 -0.64 20.34 6.40
N ASP A 369 -1.76 19.62 6.43
CA ASP A 369 -2.19 18.80 7.56
C ASP A 369 -1.41 17.47 7.66
N GLY A 370 -0.59 17.14 6.66
CA GLY A 370 0.19 15.91 6.56
C GLY A 370 0.92 15.52 7.86
N PRO A 371 1.71 16.40 8.50
CA PRO A 371 2.40 16.06 9.74
C PRO A 371 1.45 15.65 10.87
N THR A 372 0.28 16.28 10.96
CA THR A 372 -0.76 15.93 11.93
C THR A 372 -1.33 14.54 11.65
N PHE A 373 -1.61 14.23 10.38
CA PHE A 373 -2.13 12.91 9.98
C PHE A 373 -1.10 11.80 10.18
N TYR A 374 0.17 12.01 9.83
CA TYR A 374 1.26 11.07 10.12
C TYR A 374 1.36 10.75 11.61
N LYS A 375 1.28 11.78 12.46
CA LYS A 375 1.29 11.61 13.91
C LYS A 375 0.08 10.82 14.40
N ALA A 376 -1.13 11.18 13.94
CA ALA A 376 -2.36 10.49 14.32
C ALA A 376 -2.36 9.01 13.90
N MET A 377 -1.86 8.70 12.70
CA MET A 377 -1.69 7.33 12.21
C MET A 377 -0.66 6.54 13.02
N CYS A 378 0.49 7.14 13.36
CA CYS A 378 1.50 6.50 14.19
C CYS A 378 0.97 6.18 15.59
N ASP A 379 0.25 7.13 16.19
CA ASP A 379 -0.29 7.00 17.54
C ASP A 379 -1.58 6.17 17.59
N GLN A 380 -2.15 5.80 16.43
CA GLN A 380 -3.46 5.16 16.29
C GLN A 380 -4.57 5.93 17.01
N LYS A 381 -4.66 7.25 16.76
CA LYS A 381 -5.61 8.16 17.41
C LYS A 381 -6.63 8.74 16.45
N GLY A 382 -7.78 9.15 17.01
CA GLY A 382 -8.81 9.92 16.31
C GLY A 382 -9.56 9.14 15.22
N GLY A 383 -9.53 7.80 15.26
CA GLY A 383 -10.20 6.96 14.24
C GLY A 383 -9.62 7.12 12.82
N LEU A 384 -8.39 7.61 12.69
CA LEU A 384 -7.76 7.78 11.38
C LEU A 384 -7.31 6.41 10.82
N ILE A 385 -7.94 6.00 9.71
CA ILE A 385 -7.65 4.76 8.99
C ILE A 385 -7.05 5.10 7.63
N LYS A 386 -7.74 5.95 6.85
CA LYS A 386 -7.22 6.53 5.61
C LYS A 386 -7.63 7.98 5.49
N VAL A 387 -6.72 8.78 4.95
CA VAL A 387 -6.92 10.20 4.69
C VAL A 387 -6.86 10.50 3.20
N PHE A 388 -7.78 11.30 2.69
CA PHE A 388 -7.68 11.90 1.37
C PHE A 388 -7.10 13.31 1.52
N MET A 389 -5.92 13.55 0.93
CA MET A 389 -5.24 14.84 1.01
C MET A 389 -5.22 15.55 -0.34
N ARG A 390 -5.39 16.87 -0.32
CA ARG A 390 -5.21 17.73 -1.49
C ARG A 390 -4.14 18.79 -1.23
N PRO A 391 -3.29 19.14 -2.21
CA PRO A 391 -2.49 20.35 -2.11
C PRO A 391 -3.41 21.59 -1.99
N GLU A 392 -3.03 22.60 -1.19
CA GLU A 392 -3.88 23.74 -0.80
C GLU A 392 -4.48 24.55 -1.98
N ASN A 393 -3.90 24.40 -3.17
CA ASN A 393 -4.36 25.05 -4.40
C ASN A 393 -5.59 24.37 -5.04
N PHE A 394 -6.14 23.30 -4.45
CA PHE A 394 -7.25 22.52 -5.00
C PHE A 394 -8.51 22.60 -4.13
N ASP A 395 -9.28 23.69 -4.33
CA ASP A 395 -10.64 23.96 -3.84
C ASP A 395 -10.80 24.21 -2.33
N GLN A 396 -10.99 25.48 -1.96
CA GLN A 396 -11.21 25.97 -0.59
C GLN A 396 -12.56 25.57 0.02
N ASN A 397 -13.41 24.83 -0.71
CA ASN A 397 -14.69 24.31 -0.23
C ASN A 397 -14.59 22.92 0.42
N ALA A 398 -13.40 22.31 0.48
CA ALA A 398 -13.21 21.08 1.26
C ALA A 398 -13.42 21.37 2.75
N GLU A 399 -14.38 20.67 3.38
CA GLU A 399 -14.59 20.72 4.83
C GLU A 399 -13.26 20.50 5.55
N LYS A 400 -12.90 21.43 6.44
CA LYS A 400 -11.70 21.27 7.28
C LYS A 400 -11.83 19.97 8.08
N PRO A 401 -10.74 19.20 8.26
CA PRO A 401 -10.77 18.00 9.07
C PRO A 401 -11.33 18.32 10.46
N VAL A 402 -12.47 17.73 10.79
CA VAL A 402 -12.87 17.55 12.18
C VAL A 402 -12.06 16.36 12.67
N LEU A 403 -10.89 16.64 13.25
CA LEU A 403 -10.32 15.67 14.18
C LEU A 403 -11.38 15.47 15.26
N LEU A 404 -11.95 14.27 15.36
CA LEU A 404 -12.78 13.94 16.52
C LEU A 404 -11.86 14.07 17.73
N ASP A 405 -12.07 15.11 18.54
CA ASP A 405 -11.33 15.32 19.77
C ASP A 405 -11.41 14.04 20.62
N ALA A 406 -10.24 13.63 21.14
CA ALA A 406 -10.00 12.38 21.86
C ALA A 406 -10.83 12.21 23.14
#